data_AF-A0A7Z9W6W6-F1
#
_entry.id   AF-A0A7Z9W6W6-F1
#
_cell.length_a   1.000
_cell.length_b   1.000
_cell.length_c   1.000
_cell.angle_alpha   90.00
_cell.angle_beta   90.00
_cell.angle_gamma   90.00
#
_symmetry.space_group_name_H-M   'P 1'
#
loop_
_entity.id
_entity.type
_entity.pdbx_description
1 polymer ?
#
loop_
_entity_poly.entity_id
_entity_poly.type
_entity_poly.pdbx_seq_one_letter_code
_entity_poly.pdbx_strand_id
1 'polypeptide(L)' 'MDEFSTFDTPLQFNPDYSWPEEGTEKNCPKCRRSLTLNEQRKDYKGKPWWCGTCRWQFTDEEA' A
#
# COMPACT_ATOMS: atom_id res chain seq x y z
N MET A 1 34.94 18.19 8.26
CA MET A 1 34.42 16.86 7.94
C MET A 1 32.95 16.89 8.27
N ASP A 2 32.11 17.13 7.27
CA ASP A 2 30.67 17.20 7.41
C ASP A 2 30.16 15.78 7.71
N GLU A 3 29.69 15.60 8.95
CA GLU A 3 29.09 14.36 9.43
C GLU A 3 27.84 14.09 8.60
N PHE A 4 27.96 13.18 7.62
CA PHE A 4 26.81 12.57 6.99
C PHE A 4 26.07 11.79 8.08
N SER A 5 25.04 12.39 8.68
CA SER A 5 24.04 11.67 9.47
C SER A 5 23.40 10.65 8.55
N THR A 6 23.97 9.44 8.53
CA THR A 6 23.32 8.24 8.01
C THR A 6 21.98 8.17 8.72
N PHE A 7 20.91 8.42 7.97
CA PHE A 7 19.53 8.38 8.41
C PHE A 7 19.34 7.37 9.55
N ASP A 8 19.03 7.88 10.75
CA ASP A 8 18.90 7.12 12.01
C ASP A 8 17.79 6.04 11.93
N THR A 9 16.93 6.14 10.91
CA THR A 9 15.84 5.22 10.67
C THR A 9 16.30 4.13 9.69
N PRO A 10 16.26 2.83 10.09
CA PRO A 10 16.49 1.75 9.13
C PRO A 10 15.50 1.91 7.99
N LEU A 11 16.00 1.86 6.76
CA LEU A 11 15.17 1.93 5.56
C LEU A 11 14.16 0.77 5.61
N GLN A 12 12.94 1.04 6.10
CA GLN A 12 11.89 0.05 6.22
C GLN A 12 11.41 -0.30 4.82
N PHE A 13 12.03 -1.33 4.24
CA PHE A 13 11.68 -1.90 2.95
C PHE A 13 10.26 -2.47 2.92
N ASN A 14 9.70 -2.75 4.09
CA ASN A 14 8.32 -3.16 4.27
C ASN A 14 7.54 -1.99 4.87
N PRO A 15 6.70 -1.32 4.07
CA PRO A 15 5.80 -0.29 4.59
C PRO A 15 4.84 -0.89 5.64
N ASP A 16 4.65 -0.17 6.74
CA ASP A 16 3.90 -0.59 7.94
C ASP A 16 2.37 -0.50 7.76
N TYR A 17 1.86 -0.85 6.56
CA TYR A 17 0.41 -0.86 6.35
C TYR A 17 -0.20 -2.22 6.64
N SER A 18 -1.35 -2.18 7.31
CA SER A 18 -2.19 -3.34 7.51
C SER A 18 -2.75 -3.84 6.18
N TRP A 19 -2.68 -5.15 5.98
CA TRP A 19 -3.42 -5.79 4.91
C TRP A 19 -4.85 -6.05 5.40
N PRO A 20 -5.88 -5.63 4.65
CA PRO A 20 -7.26 -5.88 5.04
C PRO A 20 -7.59 -7.37 4.92
N GLU A 21 -8.67 -7.80 5.58
CA GLU A 21 -9.10 -9.20 5.56
C GLU A 21 -9.50 -9.64 4.13
N GLU A 22 -9.22 -10.90 3.79
CA GLU A 22 -9.65 -11.47 2.52
C GLU A 22 -11.19 -11.41 2.42
N GLY A 23 -11.68 -10.80 1.33
CA GLY A 23 -13.11 -10.54 1.14
C GLY A 23 -13.55 -9.14 1.55
N THR A 24 -12.66 -8.28 2.05
CA THR A 24 -12.96 -6.86 2.23
C THR A 24 -13.24 -6.22 0.88
N GLU A 25 -14.31 -5.43 0.80
CA GLU A 25 -14.64 -4.61 -0.37
C GLU A 25 -14.49 -3.14 -0.01
N LYS A 26 -13.72 -2.39 -0.80
CA LYS A 26 -13.60 -0.94 -0.68
C LYS A 26 -13.82 -0.25 -2.02
N ASN A 27 -14.18 1.02 -1.99
CA ASN A 27 -14.36 1.84 -3.17
C ASN A 27 -13.18 2.82 -3.32
N CYS A 28 -12.73 3.04 -4.55
CA CYS A 28 -11.64 3.96 -4.83
C CYS A 28 -12.06 5.40 -4.47
N PRO A 29 -11.26 6.15 -3.70
CA PRO A 29 -11.59 7.53 -3.32
C PRO A 29 -11.68 8.48 -4.53
N LYS A 30 -10.98 8.15 -5.63
CA LYS A 30 -10.92 8.97 -6.84
C LYS A 30 -12.08 8.72 -7.80
N CYS A 31 -12.40 7.45 -8.06
CA CYS A 31 -13.40 7.09 -9.09
C CYS A 31 -14.65 6.40 -8.51
N ARG A 32 -14.71 6.18 -7.19
CA ARG A 32 -15.79 5.52 -6.44
C ARG A 32 -16.14 4.10 -6.91
N ARG A 33 -15.29 3.49 -7.74
CA ARG A 33 -15.44 2.09 -8.17
C ARG A 33 -14.82 1.13 -7.17
N SER A 34 -15.31 -0.10 -7.14
CA SER A 34 -14.75 -1.16 -6.31
C SER A 34 -13.25 -1.36 -6.60
N LEU A 35 -12.46 -1.36 -5.54
CA LEU A 35 -11.06 -1.71 -5.53
C LEU A 35 -10.93 -3.23 -5.52
N THR A 36 -9.91 -3.73 -6.21
CA THR A 36 -9.52 -5.13 -6.14
C THR A 36 -8.54 -5.30 -5.00
N LEU A 37 -8.87 -6.15 -4.03
CA LEU A 37 -7.92 -6.54 -3.00
C LEU A 37 -6.89 -7.51 -3.60
N ASN A 38 -5.62 -7.14 -3.52
CA ASN A 38 -4.51 -8.03 -3.85
C ASN A 38 -4.33 -9.09 -2.76
N GLU A 39 -3.79 -10.24 -3.14
CA GLU A 39 -3.43 -11.29 -2.20
C GLU A 39 -2.24 -10.86 -1.33
N GLN A 40 -2.32 -11.10 -0.01
CA GLN A 40 -1.24 -10.80 0.92
C GLN A 40 -0.08 -11.78 0.73
N ARG A 41 0.81 -11.48 -0.20
CA ARG A 41 2.02 -12.29 -0.45
C ARG A 41 3.24 -11.63 0.15
N LYS A 42 4.12 -12.42 0.76
CA LYS A 42 5.39 -11.92 1.34
C LYS A 42 6.32 -11.30 0.28
N ASP A 43 6.25 -11.80 -0.94
CA ASP A 43 7.00 -11.31 -2.10
C ASP A 43 6.35 -10.08 -2.75
N TYR A 44 5.08 -9.79 -2.45
CA TYR A 44 4.38 -8.67 -3.04
C TYR A 44 4.70 -7.39 -2.24
N LYS A 45 5.43 -6.48 -2.89
CA LYS A 45 5.85 -5.18 -2.33
C LYS A 45 4.91 -4.02 -2.69
N GLY A 46 3.76 -4.33 -3.28
CA GLY A 46 2.73 -3.35 -3.61
C GLY A 46 1.71 -3.16 -2.48
N LYS A 47 0.81 -2.19 -2.65
CA LYS A 47 -0.25 -1.90 -1.67
C LYS A 47 -1.42 -2.89 -1.84
N PRO A 48 -2.23 -3.11 -0.78
CA PRO A 48 -3.34 -4.07 -0.81
C PRO A 48 -4.37 -3.77 -1.87
N TRP A 49 -4.74 -2.51 -2.07
CA TRP A 49 -5.84 -2.17 -2.97
C TRP A 49 -5.34 -1.75 -4.35
N TRP A 50 -5.90 -2.37 -5.39
CA TRP A 50 -5.66 -2.03 -6.78
C TRP A 50 -6.92 -1.45 -7.42
N CYS A 51 -6.80 -0.28 -8.05
CA CYS A 51 -7.85 0.25 -8.90
C CYS A 51 -7.49 0.08 -10.38
N GLY A 52 -8.17 -0.82 -11.09
CA GLY A 52 -7.95 -1.00 -12.53
C GLY A 52 -8.29 0.24 -13.37
N THR A 53 -9.23 1.09 -12.92
CA THR A 53 -9.62 2.31 -13.64
C THR A 53 -8.59 3.43 -13.44
N CYS A 54 -8.14 3.66 -12.21
CA CYS A 54 -7.10 4.65 -11.92
C CYS A 54 -5.69 4.15 -12.27
N ARG A 55 -5.52 2.83 -12.46
CA ARG A 55 -4.22 2.15 -12.57
C ARG A 55 -3.29 2.53 -11.41
N TRP A 56 -3.88 2.56 -10.21
CA TRP A 56 -3.25 3.07 -9.00
C TRP A 56 -3.46 2.13 -7.83
N GLN A 57 -2.49 2.13 -6.92
CA GLN A 57 -2.45 1.30 -5.72
C GLN A 57 -2.75 2.16 -4.48
N PHE A 58 -3.59 1.66 -3.58
CA PHE A 58 -3.99 2.34 -2.35
C PHE A 58 -3.73 1.44 -1.14
N THR A 59 -3.35 2.04 -0.02
CA THR A 59 -3.35 1.35 1.28
C THR A 59 -4.75 1.36 1.86
N ASP A 60 -4.96 0.59 2.93
CA ASP A 60 -6.26 0.60 3.61
C ASP A 60 -6.63 1.99 4.14
N GLU A 61 -5.66 2.79 4.57
CA GLU A 61 -5.89 4.16 5.05
C GLU A 61 -6.24 5.15 3.92
N GLU A 62 -5.76 4.89 2.69
CA GLU A 62 -6.02 5.74 1.53
C GLU A 62 -7.33 5.42 0.80
N ALA A 63 -7.88 4.22 1.01
CA ALA A 63 -9.07 3.71 0.36
C ALA A 63 -10.34 3.97 1.19
#